data_AF-A0A843KX11-F1
#
_entry.id   AF-A0A843KX11-F1
#
_cell.length_a   1.000
_cell.length_b   1.000
_cell.length_c   1.000
_cell.angle_alpha   90.00
_cell.angle_beta   90.00
_cell.angle_gamma   90.00
#
_symmetry.space_group_name_H-M   'P 1'
#
loop_
_entity.id
_entity.type
_entity.pdbx_description
1 polymer ?
#
loop_
_entity_poly.entity_id
_entity_poly.type
_entity_poly.pdbx_seq_one_letter_code
_entity_poly.pdbx_strand_id
1 'polypeptide(L)'
;MKHYGFLVVAFAMLVAMTGFAMADPGVNATFETQGITIITSIQAQGNMDSMTDIDWVQTSADPITEVPSLDAGTYYASTYQEDTQSNGVGNIYYDKTTQVETKARLTNQWNIEAEKQINFVGIDGARISSDESIFVDGTGRAQATKDKVICVFAPTVSSNIPAFCNVVDTGSSIDMSVANVGTTTGNRFIVASADTPVEEYHTIRVDMLGDSPSIGQASAYMKGLIMEGRGGDEKMYEKVEFEERTSVDGYIMLFDKNMNWVSGVKRA
;
A
#
# COMPACT_ATOMS: atom_id res chain seq x y z
N MET A 1 29.69 30.23 33.63
CA MET A 1 30.11 28.84 33.30
C MET A 1 29.10 27.75 33.67
N LYS A 2 28.09 27.97 34.53
CA LYS A 2 27.07 26.96 34.86
C LYS A 2 25.95 26.77 33.83
N HIS A 3 25.69 27.76 32.97
CA HIS A 3 24.58 27.71 31.99
C HIS A 3 24.89 26.89 30.72
N TYR A 4 26.16 26.75 30.34
CA TYR A 4 26.55 25.97 29.16
C TYR A 4 26.52 24.45 29.39
N GLY A 5 26.77 23.99 30.63
CA GLY A 5 26.68 22.57 30.97
C GLY A 5 25.25 22.02 30.93
N PHE A 6 24.27 22.84 31.29
CA PHE A 6 22.84 22.46 31.25
C PHE A 6 22.33 22.32 29.80
N LEU A 7 22.79 23.18 28.90
CA LEU A 7 22.45 23.15 27.47
C LEU A 7 23.04 21.92 26.76
N VAL A 8 24.28 21.55 27.05
CA VAL A 8 24.92 20.36 26.46
C VAL A 8 24.25 19.07 26.96
N VAL A 9 23.88 19.01 28.23
CA VAL A 9 23.17 17.86 28.82
C VAL A 9 21.73 17.77 28.30
N ALA A 10 21.04 18.89 28.11
CA ALA A 10 19.71 18.93 27.51
C ALA A 10 19.72 18.55 26.03
N PHE A 11 20.73 18.97 25.26
CA PHE A 11 20.88 18.59 23.84
C PHE A 11 21.27 17.11 23.69
N ALA A 12 22.15 16.59 24.55
CA ALA A 12 22.49 15.17 24.60
C ALA A 12 21.29 14.31 25.01
N MET A 13 20.43 14.79 25.92
CA MET A 13 19.17 14.11 26.25
C MET A 13 18.13 14.19 25.13
N LEU A 14 18.02 15.31 24.40
CA LEU A 14 17.13 15.42 23.23
C LEU A 14 17.56 14.49 22.08
N VAL A 15 18.86 14.32 21.85
CA VAL A 15 19.40 13.35 20.88
C VAL A 15 19.27 11.91 21.38
N ALA A 16 19.33 11.67 22.70
CA ALA A 16 19.11 10.34 23.30
C ALA A 16 17.61 9.96 23.41
N MET A 17 16.71 10.94 23.35
CA MET A 17 15.25 10.74 23.43
C MET A 17 14.58 10.53 22.07
N THR A 18 15.27 10.78 20.95
CA THR A 18 14.86 10.23 19.66
C THR A 18 15.29 8.77 19.63
N GLY A 19 14.40 7.87 20.05
CA GLY A 19 14.56 6.45 19.75
C GLY A 19 14.79 6.29 18.26
N PHE A 20 15.80 5.51 17.89
CA PHE A 20 16.02 5.12 16.50
C PHE A 20 14.90 4.15 16.12
N ALA A 21 13.81 4.67 15.57
CA ALA A 21 12.82 3.87 14.86
C ALA A 21 13.41 3.55 13.48
N MET A 22 13.57 2.26 13.18
CA MET A 22 13.87 1.78 11.84
C MET A 22 12.71 0.88 11.47
N ALA A 23 12.06 1.22 10.37
CA ALA A 23 10.83 0.55 9.96
C ALA A 23 11.14 -0.62 9.00
N ASP A 24 10.07 -1.26 8.55
CA ASP A 24 10.04 -2.51 7.78
C ASP A 24 11.05 -2.57 6.61
N PRO A 25 11.95 -3.57 6.55
CA PRO A 25 12.97 -3.72 5.52
C PRO A 25 12.49 -4.35 4.21
N GLY A 26 11.25 -4.81 4.11
CA GLY A 26 10.81 -5.60 2.95
C GLY A 26 11.35 -7.03 2.95
N VAL A 27 10.91 -7.81 1.97
CA VAL A 27 11.37 -9.19 1.73
C VAL A 27 12.21 -9.28 0.46
N ASN A 28 13.26 -10.10 0.47
CA ASN A 28 14.08 -10.33 -0.72
C ASN A 28 13.33 -11.22 -1.72
N ALA A 29 13.54 -10.99 -3.02
CA ALA A 29 12.98 -11.85 -4.08
C ALA A 29 13.55 -13.27 -4.03
N THR A 30 12.77 -14.25 -4.46
CA THR A 30 13.25 -15.61 -4.71
C THR A 30 14.12 -15.65 -5.99
N PHE A 31 14.82 -16.77 -6.22
CA PHE A 31 15.70 -16.92 -7.39
C PHE A 31 14.96 -16.85 -8.73
N GLU A 32 13.68 -17.25 -8.75
CA GLU A 32 12.83 -17.17 -9.93
C GLU A 32 11.94 -15.93 -9.83
N THR A 33 11.94 -15.11 -10.87
CA THR A 33 11.07 -13.93 -10.95
C THR A 33 10.06 -14.09 -12.08
N GLN A 34 8.81 -13.70 -11.81
CA GLN A 34 7.70 -13.74 -12.74
C GLN A 34 7.08 -12.36 -12.88
N GLY A 35 6.52 -12.09 -14.05
CA GLY A 35 5.77 -10.88 -14.36
C GLY A 35 4.44 -11.27 -15.01
N ILE A 36 3.34 -10.75 -14.47
CA ILE A 36 1.99 -10.92 -14.98
C ILE A 36 1.49 -9.53 -15.36
N THR A 37 0.93 -9.40 -16.55
CA THR A 37 0.29 -8.16 -17.01
C THR A 37 -1.05 -8.51 -17.64
N ILE A 38 -2.11 -7.90 -17.12
CA ILE A 38 -3.47 -8.06 -17.61
C ILE A 38 -3.95 -6.68 -18.03
N ILE A 39 -4.36 -6.57 -19.29
CA ILE A 39 -4.92 -5.33 -19.84
C ILE A 39 -6.32 -5.65 -20.31
N THR A 40 -7.29 -4.91 -19.82
CA THR A 40 -8.70 -4.98 -20.22
C THR A 40 -9.11 -3.63 -20.76
N SER A 41 -9.69 -3.62 -21.96
CA SER A 41 -10.30 -2.43 -22.56
C SER A 41 -11.68 -2.80 -23.07
N ILE A 42 -12.70 -2.08 -22.63
CA ILE A 42 -14.10 -2.29 -22.99
C ILE A 42 -14.66 -0.97 -23.49
N GLN A 43 -15.18 -0.99 -24.70
CA GLN A 43 -16.03 0.07 -25.23
C GLN A 43 -17.31 -0.58 -25.74
N ALA A 44 -18.39 -0.45 -24.98
CA ALA A 44 -19.62 -1.18 -25.25
C ALA A 44 -20.86 -0.43 -24.76
N GLN A 45 -22.02 -0.84 -25.27
CA GLN A 45 -23.30 -0.59 -24.63
C GLN A 45 -23.86 -1.92 -24.16
N GLY A 46 -24.12 -2.05 -22.86
CA GLY A 46 -24.51 -3.33 -22.29
C GLY A 46 -24.31 -3.36 -20.78
N ASN A 47 -24.15 -4.57 -20.26
CA ASN A 47 -23.74 -4.82 -18.89
C ASN A 47 -22.25 -5.22 -18.89
N MET A 48 -21.52 -4.83 -17.85
CA MET A 48 -20.16 -5.29 -17.57
C MET A 48 -20.03 -5.95 -16.20
N ASP A 49 -19.10 -6.90 -16.14
CA ASP A 49 -18.61 -7.56 -14.94
C ASP A 49 -17.10 -7.76 -15.16
N SER A 50 -16.29 -7.23 -14.26
CA SER A 50 -14.84 -7.43 -14.21
C SER A 50 -14.42 -7.65 -12.77
N MET A 51 -13.73 -8.77 -12.54
CA MET A 51 -13.17 -9.11 -11.24
C MET A 51 -11.68 -9.36 -11.38
N THR A 52 -10.91 -8.98 -10.38
CA THR A 52 -9.52 -9.39 -10.21
C THR A 52 -9.26 -9.69 -8.75
N ASP A 53 -8.67 -10.84 -8.49
CA ASP A 53 -8.30 -11.30 -7.17
C ASP A 53 -6.85 -11.79 -7.24
N ILE A 54 -6.00 -11.20 -6.42
CA ILE A 54 -4.59 -11.56 -6.25
C ILE A 54 -4.38 -11.79 -4.76
N ASP A 55 -3.87 -12.97 -4.42
CA ASP A 55 -3.36 -13.32 -3.10
C ASP A 55 -1.90 -13.74 -3.25
N TRP A 56 -1.02 -13.14 -2.45
CA TRP A 56 0.41 -13.36 -2.50
C TRP A 56 1.01 -13.43 -1.11
N VAL A 57 1.65 -14.56 -0.82
CA VAL A 57 2.47 -14.78 0.36
C VAL A 57 3.94 -15.00 0.01
N GLN A 58 4.85 -14.41 0.78
CA GLN A 58 6.30 -14.61 0.65
C GLN A 58 7.01 -14.59 2.01
N THR A 59 8.07 -15.39 2.13
CA THR A 59 8.90 -15.53 3.34
C THR A 59 10.36 -15.59 2.94
N SER A 60 11.23 -15.01 3.77
CA SER A 60 12.68 -14.96 3.49
C SER A 60 13.48 -16.13 4.08
N ALA A 61 12.89 -16.92 4.98
CA ALA A 61 13.64 -17.90 5.78
C ALA A 61 12.97 -19.27 5.80
N ASP A 62 11.70 -19.30 6.18
CA ASP A 62 10.98 -20.55 6.42
C ASP A 62 10.10 -20.90 5.22
N PRO A 63 9.84 -22.18 4.91
CA PRO A 63 8.84 -22.57 3.92
C PRO A 63 7.47 -21.97 4.25
N ILE A 64 6.65 -21.71 3.23
CA ILE A 64 5.25 -21.31 3.44
C ILE A 64 4.49 -22.51 4.01
N THR A 65 4.30 -22.51 5.33
CA THR A 65 3.39 -23.37 6.10
C THR A 65 2.20 -22.51 6.59
N GLU A 66 1.22 -23.09 7.29
CA GLU A 66 0.08 -22.31 7.83
C GLU A 66 0.51 -21.18 8.80
N VAL A 67 1.59 -21.38 9.56
CA VAL A 67 2.24 -20.33 10.38
C VAL A 67 3.76 -20.53 10.33
N PRO A 68 4.52 -19.67 9.63
CA PRO A 68 5.98 -19.78 9.59
C PRO A 68 6.61 -19.45 10.95
N SER A 69 7.71 -20.12 11.31
CA SER A 69 8.40 -19.92 12.61
C SER A 69 9.13 -18.58 12.71
N LEU A 70 9.46 -17.96 11.57
CA LEU A 70 10.19 -16.70 11.44
C LEU A 70 11.55 -16.72 12.15
N ASP A 71 12.29 -17.83 12.11
CA ASP A 71 13.48 -18.02 12.96
C ASP A 71 14.58 -16.96 12.76
N ALA A 72 14.64 -16.34 11.58
CA ALA A 72 15.42 -15.11 11.30
C ALA A 72 14.89 -14.32 10.08
N GLY A 73 13.59 -14.44 9.78
CA GLY A 73 13.02 -14.01 8.51
C GLY A 73 12.01 -12.87 8.59
N THR A 74 11.59 -12.43 7.41
CA THR A 74 10.40 -11.61 7.19
C THR A 74 9.36 -12.44 6.46
N TYR A 75 8.10 -12.26 6.81
CA TYR A 75 6.95 -12.76 6.10
C TYR A 75 6.12 -11.59 5.60
N TYR A 76 5.58 -11.76 4.41
CA TYR A 76 4.67 -10.84 3.79
C TYR A 76 3.47 -11.58 3.22
N ALA A 77 2.29 -11.03 3.46
CA ALA A 77 1.08 -11.33 2.72
C ALA A 77 0.57 -10.04 2.09
N SER A 78 0.07 -10.14 0.87
CA SER A 78 -0.52 -9.02 0.17
C SER A 78 -1.68 -9.48 -0.69
N THR A 79 -2.73 -8.66 -0.76
CA THR A 79 -3.84 -8.91 -1.67
C THR A 79 -4.17 -7.67 -2.48
N TYR A 80 -4.67 -7.90 -3.68
CA TYR A 80 -5.36 -6.90 -4.48
C TYR A 80 -6.69 -7.50 -4.94
N GLN A 81 -7.78 -6.81 -4.63
CA GLN A 81 -9.12 -7.22 -4.99
C GLN A 81 -9.82 -6.06 -5.68
N GLU A 82 -10.45 -6.36 -6.80
CA GLU A 82 -11.32 -5.45 -7.52
C GLU A 82 -12.52 -6.19 -8.08
N ASP A 83 -13.69 -5.58 -7.91
CA ASP A 83 -14.97 -6.05 -8.44
C ASP A 83 -15.70 -4.84 -9.01
N THR A 84 -15.83 -4.79 -10.34
CA THR A 84 -16.62 -3.78 -11.05
C THR A 84 -17.75 -4.45 -11.81
N GLN A 85 -18.98 -4.05 -11.50
CA GLN A 85 -20.17 -4.60 -12.14
C GLN A 85 -21.23 -3.53 -12.39
N SER A 86 -22.10 -3.78 -13.36
CA SER A 86 -23.28 -2.94 -13.59
C SER A 86 -24.58 -3.72 -13.40
N ASN A 87 -25.62 -3.05 -12.90
CA ASN A 87 -26.92 -3.69 -12.62
C ASN A 87 -27.92 -3.58 -13.79
N GLY A 88 -27.47 -3.27 -15.00
CA GLY A 88 -28.32 -3.00 -16.14
C GLY A 88 -27.53 -2.65 -17.39
N VAL A 89 -28.17 -1.93 -18.32
CA VAL A 89 -27.52 -1.49 -19.57
C VAL A 89 -26.98 -0.07 -19.38
N GLY A 90 -25.74 0.15 -19.77
CA GLY A 90 -25.14 1.49 -19.85
C GLY A 90 -24.18 1.62 -21.03
N ASN A 91 -23.81 2.86 -21.36
CA ASN A 91 -22.66 3.12 -22.20
C ASN A 91 -21.41 3.02 -21.33
N ILE A 92 -20.49 2.14 -21.71
CA ILE A 92 -19.34 1.73 -20.92
C ILE A 92 -18.07 2.05 -21.70
N TYR A 93 -17.17 2.78 -21.05
CA TYR A 93 -15.75 2.80 -21.35
C TYR A 93 -15.03 2.37 -20.08
N TYR A 94 -14.26 1.30 -20.17
CA TYR A 94 -13.51 0.76 -19.05
C TYR A 94 -12.13 0.36 -19.54
N ASP A 95 -11.11 0.95 -18.97
CA ASP A 95 -9.72 0.56 -19.19
C ASP A 95 -9.12 0.18 -17.84
N LYS A 96 -8.51 -1.01 -17.76
CA LYS A 96 -7.76 -1.46 -16.58
C LYS A 96 -6.48 -2.13 -17.00
N THR A 97 -5.38 -1.74 -16.36
CA THR A 97 -4.11 -2.46 -16.41
C THR A 97 -3.78 -2.94 -15.01
N THR A 98 -3.51 -4.24 -14.86
CA THR A 98 -3.00 -4.83 -13.63
C THR A 98 -1.66 -5.49 -13.90
N GLN A 99 -0.67 -5.21 -13.06
CA GLN A 99 0.69 -5.72 -13.15
C GLN A 99 1.10 -6.36 -11.84
N VAL A 100 1.68 -7.56 -11.91
CA VAL A 100 2.26 -8.27 -10.78
C VAL A 100 3.67 -8.67 -11.12
N GLU A 101 4.64 -8.33 -10.29
CA GLU A 101 6.05 -8.63 -10.53
C GLU A 101 6.79 -9.06 -9.26
N THR A 102 7.32 -10.28 -9.30
CA THR A 102 7.95 -10.95 -8.16
C THR A 102 9.43 -10.63 -7.97
N LYS A 103 10.02 -9.85 -8.89
CA LYS A 103 11.37 -9.32 -8.72
C LYS A 103 11.40 -8.18 -7.70
N ALA A 104 12.58 -7.99 -7.11
CA ALA A 104 12.86 -6.84 -6.27
C ALA A 104 12.58 -5.52 -7.01
N ARG A 105 11.89 -4.61 -6.33
CA ARG A 105 11.53 -3.28 -6.84
C ARG A 105 12.33 -2.19 -6.16
N LEU A 106 12.59 -1.12 -6.91
CA LEU A 106 13.15 0.12 -6.41
C LEU A 106 12.03 1.11 -6.07
N THR A 107 12.39 2.26 -5.51
CA THR A 107 11.46 3.39 -5.35
C THR A 107 10.82 3.72 -6.71
N ASN A 108 9.51 4.00 -6.71
CA ASN A 108 8.68 4.21 -7.90
C ASN A 108 8.54 2.98 -8.82
N GLN A 109 8.70 1.78 -8.26
CA GLN A 109 8.35 0.53 -8.90
C GLN A 109 7.52 -0.31 -7.92
N TRP A 110 6.71 -1.22 -8.45
CA TRP A 110 5.66 -1.87 -7.67
C TRP A 110 5.61 -3.38 -7.89
N ASN A 111 5.30 -4.12 -6.83
CA ASN A 111 5.10 -5.56 -6.90
C ASN A 111 3.69 -5.89 -7.37
N ILE A 112 2.70 -5.15 -6.89
CA ILE A 112 1.34 -5.14 -7.43
C ILE A 112 1.02 -3.70 -7.80
N GLU A 113 0.52 -3.48 -9.00
CA GLU A 113 0.06 -2.18 -9.48
C GLU A 113 -1.18 -2.35 -10.34
N ALA A 114 -2.18 -1.49 -10.12
CA ALA A 114 -3.36 -1.41 -10.94
C ALA A 114 -3.69 0.05 -11.26
N GLU A 115 -3.97 0.31 -12.53
CA GLU A 115 -4.53 1.55 -13.05
C GLU A 115 -5.88 1.24 -13.68
N LYS A 116 -6.93 1.93 -13.26
CA LYS A 116 -8.29 1.71 -13.74
C LYS A 116 -8.96 3.05 -14.05
N GLN A 117 -9.67 3.09 -15.17
CA GLN A 117 -10.49 4.21 -15.60
C GLN A 117 -11.87 3.68 -15.99
N ILE A 118 -12.90 4.33 -15.45
CA ILE A 118 -14.31 4.00 -15.66
C ILE A 118 -15.01 5.25 -16.16
N ASN A 119 -15.60 5.18 -17.35
CA ASN A 119 -16.63 6.11 -17.78
C ASN A 119 -17.92 5.34 -18.05
N PHE A 120 -18.97 5.65 -17.29
CA PHE A 120 -20.24 4.95 -17.37
C PHE A 120 -21.41 5.94 -17.42
N VAL A 121 -22.38 5.66 -18.28
CA VAL A 121 -23.68 6.35 -18.30
C VAL A 121 -24.77 5.30 -18.35
N GLY A 122 -25.53 5.19 -17.27
CA GLY A 122 -26.64 4.24 -17.15
C GLY A 122 -27.84 4.60 -18.03
N ILE A 123 -28.49 3.59 -18.58
CA ILE A 123 -29.77 3.68 -19.30
C ILE A 123 -30.87 3.10 -18.40
N ASP A 124 -32.06 3.70 -18.41
CA ASP A 124 -33.23 3.26 -17.63
C ASP A 124 -32.95 3.08 -16.13
N GLY A 125 -32.06 3.92 -15.57
CA GLY A 125 -31.71 3.90 -14.16
C GLY A 125 -30.61 2.91 -13.77
N ALA A 126 -29.93 2.30 -14.75
CA ALA A 126 -28.77 1.44 -14.49
C ALA A 126 -27.64 2.21 -13.76
N ARG A 127 -26.86 1.46 -12.98
CA ARG A 127 -25.73 1.94 -12.20
C ARG A 127 -24.55 1.00 -12.36
N ILE A 128 -23.36 1.55 -12.13
CA ILE A 128 -22.11 0.81 -12.00
C ILE A 128 -21.65 0.89 -10.55
N SER A 129 -21.25 -0.25 -9.99
CA SER A 129 -20.54 -0.33 -8.72
C SER A 129 -19.10 -0.79 -8.99
N SER A 130 -18.16 -0.26 -8.23
CA SER A 130 -16.78 -0.74 -8.23
C SER A 130 -16.24 -0.68 -6.82
N ASP A 131 -15.79 -1.81 -6.31
CA ASP A 131 -15.07 -1.93 -5.05
C ASP A 131 -13.62 -2.33 -5.37
N GLU A 132 -12.66 -1.65 -4.78
CA GLU A 132 -11.24 -1.90 -4.97
C GLU A 132 -10.48 -1.75 -3.65
N SER A 133 -9.62 -2.72 -3.35
CA SER A 133 -8.77 -2.70 -2.16
C SER A 133 -7.40 -3.30 -2.44
N ILE A 134 -6.39 -2.75 -1.78
CA ILE A 134 -5.05 -3.34 -1.69
C ILE A 134 -4.66 -3.42 -0.22
N PHE A 135 -3.95 -4.50 0.09
CA PHE A 135 -3.58 -4.86 1.44
C PHE A 135 -2.14 -5.34 1.48
N VAL A 136 -1.45 -5.01 2.57
CA VAL A 136 -0.14 -5.56 2.91
C VAL A 136 -0.05 -5.86 4.40
N ASP A 137 0.44 -7.05 4.73
CA ASP A 137 0.79 -7.50 6.07
C ASP A 137 2.25 -7.93 6.04
N GLY A 138 3.10 -7.18 6.73
CA GLY A 138 4.52 -7.45 6.91
C GLY A 138 4.82 -7.77 8.36
N THR A 139 5.48 -8.90 8.61
CA THR A 139 6.01 -9.24 9.94
C THR A 139 7.44 -9.73 9.85
N GLY A 140 8.26 -9.38 10.83
CA GLY A 140 9.63 -9.84 10.89
C GLY A 140 10.26 -9.70 12.27
N ARG A 141 11.24 -10.56 12.55
CA ARG A 141 12.11 -10.42 13.73
C ARG A 141 13.19 -9.37 13.49
N ALA A 142 13.88 -8.97 14.55
CA ALA A 142 15.00 -8.04 14.41
C ALA A 142 16.09 -8.62 13.50
N GLN A 143 16.61 -7.81 12.59
CA GLN A 143 17.59 -8.20 11.58
C GLN A 143 18.85 -7.34 11.68
N ALA A 144 20.02 -7.91 11.37
CA ALA A 144 21.25 -7.13 11.35
C ALA A 144 21.26 -6.15 10.17
N THR A 145 21.44 -4.86 10.45
CA THR A 145 21.41 -3.79 9.43
C THR A 145 22.41 -4.03 8.31
N LYS A 146 23.60 -4.56 8.64
CA LYS A 146 24.66 -4.88 7.67
C LYS A 146 24.26 -5.93 6.62
N ASP A 147 23.25 -6.75 6.90
CA ASP A 147 22.81 -7.84 6.02
C ASP A 147 21.60 -7.43 5.16
N LYS A 148 21.02 -6.26 5.46
CA LYS A 148 19.77 -5.78 4.84
C LYS A 148 19.91 -4.44 4.12
N VAL A 149 20.83 -3.59 4.55
CA VAL A 149 21.06 -2.26 3.97
C VAL A 149 22.40 -2.25 3.23
N ILE A 150 22.39 -1.77 1.99
CA ILE A 150 23.58 -1.60 1.15
C ILE A 150 24.29 -0.29 1.50
N CYS A 151 23.55 0.75 1.93
CA CYS A 151 24.14 2.01 2.40
C CYS A 151 25.15 1.76 3.54
N VAL A 152 26.44 1.96 3.23
CA VAL A 152 27.57 1.71 4.15
C VAL A 152 27.55 2.56 5.41
N PHE A 153 26.76 3.64 5.43
CA PHE A 153 26.61 4.52 6.58
C PHE A 153 25.47 4.08 7.50
N ALA A 154 24.52 3.26 7.05
CA ALA A 154 23.38 2.85 7.87
C ALA A 154 23.77 2.08 9.14
N PRO A 155 24.77 1.17 9.14
CA PRO A 155 25.22 0.50 10.35
C PRO A 155 25.80 1.46 11.42
N THR A 156 26.19 2.68 11.04
CA THR A 156 26.65 3.70 11.99
C THR A 156 25.51 4.36 12.76
N VAL A 157 24.27 4.24 12.26
CA VAL A 157 23.04 4.74 12.88
C VAL A 157 22.47 3.70 13.84
N SER A 158 22.29 2.46 13.37
CA SER A 158 21.86 1.32 14.17
C SER A 158 22.45 0.03 13.61
N SER A 159 22.83 -0.89 14.50
CA SER A 159 23.29 -2.23 14.13
C SER A 159 22.15 -3.19 13.79
N ASN A 160 20.92 -2.86 14.19
CA ASN A 160 19.74 -3.72 14.03
C ASN A 160 18.57 -2.94 13.43
N ILE A 161 17.90 -3.56 12.46
CA ILE A 161 16.52 -3.27 12.08
C ILE A 161 15.62 -3.98 13.10
N PRO A 162 14.79 -3.26 13.87
CA PRO A 162 13.89 -3.84 14.86
C PRO A 162 12.89 -4.84 14.28
N ALA A 163 12.31 -5.64 15.17
CA ALA A 163 11.14 -6.45 14.84
C ALA A 163 9.95 -5.54 14.48
N PHE A 164 9.05 -6.02 13.62
CA PHE A 164 7.88 -5.27 13.17
C PHE A 164 6.71 -6.20 12.86
N CYS A 165 5.50 -5.66 12.98
CA CYS A 165 4.24 -6.26 12.53
C CYS A 165 3.34 -5.12 12.03
N ASN A 166 3.32 -4.91 10.72
CA ASN A 166 2.63 -3.80 10.08
C ASN A 166 1.56 -4.34 9.14
N VAL A 167 0.34 -3.87 9.33
CA VAL A 167 -0.80 -4.21 8.49
C VAL A 167 -1.42 -2.92 7.97
N VAL A 168 -1.59 -2.82 6.66
CA VAL A 168 -2.24 -1.69 6.00
C VAL A 168 -3.24 -2.22 4.98
N ASP A 169 -4.40 -1.56 4.93
CA ASP A 169 -5.48 -1.85 4.01
C ASP A 169 -6.04 -0.51 3.53
N THR A 170 -6.06 -0.32 2.22
CA THR A 170 -6.54 0.90 1.59
C THR A 170 -7.38 0.59 0.37
N GLY A 171 -8.41 1.39 0.13
CA GLY A 171 -9.31 1.13 -0.97
C GLY A 171 -10.37 2.19 -1.18
N SER A 172 -11.21 1.95 -2.18
CA SER A 172 -12.34 2.80 -2.52
C SER A 172 -13.52 2.00 -3.05
N SER A 173 -14.68 2.65 -2.99
CA SER A 173 -15.94 2.10 -3.46
C SER A 173 -16.75 3.19 -4.14
N ILE A 174 -17.37 2.87 -5.27
CA ILE A 174 -18.32 3.74 -5.97
C ILE A 174 -19.62 3.00 -6.25
N ASP A 175 -20.71 3.75 -6.30
CA ASP A 175 -21.98 3.32 -6.88
C ASP A 175 -22.61 4.50 -7.61
N MET A 176 -22.63 4.48 -8.94
CA MET A 176 -22.92 5.66 -9.75
C MET A 176 -23.78 5.36 -10.98
N SER A 177 -24.67 6.29 -11.32
CA SER A 177 -25.46 6.29 -12.56
C SER A 177 -24.74 7.01 -13.71
N VAL A 178 -23.90 7.99 -13.37
CA VAL A 178 -22.94 8.63 -14.27
C VAL A 178 -21.60 8.62 -13.55
N ALA A 179 -20.59 7.99 -14.14
CA ALA A 179 -19.29 7.83 -13.54
C ALA A 179 -18.21 8.35 -14.50
N ASN A 180 -17.29 9.15 -13.97
CA ASN A 180 -15.95 9.34 -14.52
C ASN A 180 -14.98 9.15 -13.35
N VAL A 181 -14.45 7.93 -13.23
CA VAL A 181 -13.68 7.50 -12.06
C VAL A 181 -12.36 6.91 -12.51
N GLY A 182 -11.27 7.44 -11.98
CA GLY A 182 -9.93 6.88 -12.12
C GLY A 182 -9.41 6.41 -10.76
N THR A 183 -8.78 5.24 -10.73
CA THR A 183 -8.03 4.76 -9.57
C THR A 183 -6.61 4.35 -9.97
N THR A 184 -5.68 4.56 -9.06
CA THR A 184 -4.31 4.03 -9.15
C THR A 184 -3.94 3.45 -7.81
N THR A 185 -3.56 2.20 -7.81
CA THR A 185 -3.32 1.41 -6.62
C THR A 185 -2.00 0.67 -6.78
N GLY A 186 -1.22 0.57 -5.72
CA GLY A 186 -0.06 -0.29 -5.78
C GLY A 186 0.63 -0.48 -4.44
N ASN A 187 1.43 -1.54 -4.38
CA ASN A 187 2.30 -1.77 -3.26
C ASN A 187 3.66 -2.32 -3.69
N ARG A 188 4.62 -2.12 -2.80
CA ARG A 188 5.99 -2.59 -2.91
C ARG A 188 6.38 -3.18 -1.57
N PHE A 189 6.70 -4.46 -1.55
CA PHE A 189 7.18 -5.17 -0.37
C PHE A 189 8.36 -6.10 -0.68
N ILE A 190 8.59 -6.43 -1.97
CA ILE A 190 9.78 -7.18 -2.40
C ILE A 190 10.85 -6.20 -2.85
N VAL A 191 11.95 -6.14 -2.12
CA VAL A 191 13.04 -5.19 -2.34
C VAL A 191 14.40 -5.90 -2.34
N ALA A 192 15.36 -5.31 -3.04
CA ALA A 192 16.72 -5.86 -3.11
C ALA A 192 17.47 -5.66 -1.78
N SER A 193 17.12 -4.58 -1.07
CA SER A 193 17.69 -4.14 0.19
C SER A 193 16.70 -3.23 0.91
N ALA A 194 16.80 -3.17 2.22
CA ALA A 194 16.02 -2.29 3.09
C ALA A 194 16.25 -0.79 2.84
N ASP A 195 17.22 -0.42 2.00
CA ASP A 195 17.32 0.94 1.47
C ASP A 195 16.00 1.38 0.81
N THR A 196 15.34 0.51 0.06
CA THR A 196 14.06 0.81 -0.57
C THR A 196 12.94 0.56 0.43
N PRO A 197 12.08 1.55 0.74
CA PRO A 197 11.00 1.36 1.69
C PRO A 197 9.91 0.48 1.11
N VAL A 198 9.21 -0.20 2.00
CA VAL A 198 7.90 -0.80 1.74
C VAL A 198 6.90 0.32 1.61
N GLU A 199 5.99 0.20 0.66
CA GLU A 199 5.03 1.27 0.35
C GLU A 199 3.74 0.67 -0.14
N GLU A 200 2.62 1.27 0.26
CA GLU A 200 1.29 0.98 -0.24
C GLU A 200 0.54 2.29 -0.46
N TYR A 201 -0.12 2.40 -1.61
CA TYR A 201 -0.89 3.58 -1.94
C TYR A 201 -2.15 3.22 -2.71
N HIS A 202 -3.14 4.09 -2.59
CA HIS A 202 -4.36 4.07 -3.39
C HIS A 202 -4.82 5.50 -3.62
N THR A 203 -5.17 5.80 -4.87
CA THR A 203 -5.79 7.06 -5.26
C THR A 203 -7.12 6.78 -5.92
N ILE A 204 -8.10 7.63 -5.62
CA ILE A 204 -9.37 7.68 -6.34
C ILE A 204 -9.64 9.12 -6.73
N ARG A 205 -10.02 9.30 -7.99
CA ARG A 205 -10.53 10.55 -8.53
C ARG A 205 -11.85 10.32 -9.21
N VAL A 206 -12.89 10.98 -8.73
CA VAL A 206 -14.18 11.13 -9.40
C VAL A 206 -14.24 12.54 -9.94
N ASP A 207 -14.50 12.67 -11.24
CA ASP A 207 -14.56 13.96 -11.92
C ASP A 207 -15.87 14.09 -12.73
N MET A 208 -16.05 15.23 -13.40
CA MET A 208 -17.13 15.42 -14.36
C MET A 208 -16.92 14.56 -15.60
N LEU A 209 -18.00 14.04 -16.19
CA LEU A 209 -17.99 13.41 -17.50
C LEU A 209 -18.42 14.43 -18.56
N GLY A 210 -17.44 15.03 -19.24
CA GLY A 210 -17.69 16.21 -20.07
C GLY A 210 -18.20 17.36 -19.20
N ASP A 211 -19.34 17.96 -19.58
CA ASP A 211 -19.97 19.04 -18.80
C ASP A 211 -20.95 18.53 -17.73
N SER A 212 -21.12 17.21 -17.59
CA SER A 212 -22.06 16.63 -16.62
C SER A 212 -21.32 16.18 -15.36
N PRO A 213 -21.83 16.48 -14.15
CA PRO A 213 -21.28 15.89 -12.93
C PRO A 213 -21.38 14.36 -12.96
N SER A 214 -20.46 13.69 -12.27
CA SER A 214 -20.70 12.31 -11.86
C SER A 214 -21.87 12.28 -10.87
N ILE A 215 -22.68 11.22 -10.89
CA ILE A 215 -23.93 11.13 -10.12
C ILE A 215 -23.99 9.81 -9.36
N GLY A 216 -23.86 9.89 -8.05
CA GLY A 216 -23.95 8.75 -7.14
C GLY A 216 -23.04 8.93 -5.93
N GLN A 217 -22.58 7.80 -5.39
CA GLN A 217 -21.75 7.75 -4.20
C GLN A 217 -20.31 7.40 -4.55
N ALA A 218 -19.37 8.02 -3.84
CA ALA A 218 -17.97 7.61 -3.78
C ALA A 218 -17.50 7.56 -2.33
N SER A 219 -16.64 6.61 -2.00
CA SER A 219 -15.96 6.56 -0.72
C SER A 219 -14.56 5.98 -0.85
N ALA A 220 -13.66 6.38 0.05
CA ALA A 220 -12.31 5.85 0.13
C ALA A 220 -11.85 5.81 1.58
N TYR A 221 -11.05 4.80 1.90
CA TYR A 221 -10.56 4.54 3.24
C TYR A 221 -9.11 4.07 3.24
N MET A 222 -8.44 4.34 4.35
CA MET A 222 -7.17 3.74 4.72
C MET A 222 -7.22 3.39 6.19
N LYS A 223 -6.81 2.17 6.54
CA LYS A 223 -6.65 1.74 7.92
C LYS A 223 -5.32 1.03 8.07
N GLY A 224 -4.73 1.14 9.26
CA GLY A 224 -3.45 0.51 9.52
C GLY A 224 -3.20 0.25 11.00
N LEU A 225 -2.44 -0.81 11.24
CA LEU A 225 -1.88 -1.20 12.52
C LEU A 225 -0.37 -1.37 12.34
N ILE A 226 0.40 -0.44 12.88
CA ILE A 226 1.86 -0.41 12.82
C ILE A 226 2.38 -0.75 14.19
N MET A 227 3.25 -1.76 14.28
CA MET A 227 3.87 -2.18 15.52
C MET A 227 5.37 -2.36 15.29
N GLU A 228 6.19 -1.60 16.01
CA GLU A 228 7.65 -1.66 15.87
C GLU A 228 8.33 -1.97 17.21
N GLY A 229 9.42 -2.72 17.13
CA GLY A 229 10.34 -2.97 18.22
C GLY A 229 11.40 -1.89 18.34
N ARG A 230 12.46 -2.18 19.11
CA ARG A 230 13.61 -1.27 19.25
C ARG A 230 14.93 -2.02 19.32
N GLY A 231 15.86 -1.66 18.43
CA GLY A 231 17.16 -2.33 18.36
C GLY A 231 17.01 -3.83 18.06
N GLY A 232 17.61 -4.68 18.88
CA GLY A 232 17.45 -6.14 18.79
C GLY A 232 16.39 -6.73 19.72
N ASP A 233 15.60 -5.91 20.43
CA ASP A 233 14.54 -6.38 21.31
C ASP A 233 13.26 -6.66 20.51
N GLU A 234 12.63 -7.80 20.79
CA GLU A 234 11.40 -8.28 20.12
C GLU A 234 10.13 -7.79 20.80
N LYS A 235 10.25 -6.99 21.87
CA LYS A 235 9.10 -6.32 22.47
C LYS A 235 8.62 -5.18 21.59
N MET A 236 7.32 -4.90 21.67
CA MET A 236 6.71 -3.73 21.06
C MET A 236 7.11 -2.44 21.80
N TYR A 237 7.66 -1.47 21.08
CA TYR A 237 8.02 -0.14 21.58
C TYR A 237 7.19 0.97 20.94
N GLU A 238 6.64 0.74 19.75
CA GLU A 238 5.73 1.64 19.06
C GLU A 238 4.48 0.89 18.63
N LYS A 239 3.33 1.56 18.77
CA LYS A 239 2.06 1.14 18.19
C LYS A 239 1.34 2.35 17.63
N VAL A 240 1.03 2.32 16.34
CA VAL A 240 0.14 3.29 15.68
C VAL A 240 -1.04 2.52 15.12
N GLU A 241 -2.24 2.94 15.47
CA GLU A 241 -3.49 2.37 14.96
C GLU A 241 -4.33 3.53 14.44
N PHE A 242 -4.75 3.43 13.18
CA PHE A 242 -5.53 4.47 12.54
C PHE A 242 -6.54 3.89 11.57
N GLU A 243 -7.65 4.61 11.43
CA GLU A 243 -8.66 4.40 10.41
C GLU A 243 -9.13 5.77 9.95
N GLU A 244 -9.14 6.00 8.65
CA GLU A 244 -9.66 7.21 8.04
C GLU A 244 -10.57 6.83 6.88
N ARG A 245 -11.74 7.45 6.82
CA ARG A 245 -12.74 7.22 5.77
C ARG A 245 -13.38 8.55 5.36
N THR A 246 -13.51 8.75 4.06
CA THR A 246 -14.24 9.88 3.48
C THR A 246 -15.26 9.37 2.48
N SER A 247 -16.44 9.98 2.43
CA SER A 247 -17.50 9.64 1.47
C SER A 247 -18.26 10.88 1.00
N VAL A 248 -18.77 10.84 -0.24
CA VAL A 248 -19.64 11.84 -0.84
C VAL A 248 -20.77 11.15 -1.61
N ASP A 249 -21.94 11.77 -1.66
CA ASP A 249 -23.10 11.30 -2.44
C ASP A 249 -23.82 12.49 -3.11
N GLY A 250 -24.38 12.26 -4.28
CA GLY A 250 -25.13 13.23 -5.08
C GLY A 250 -24.43 13.62 -6.38
N TYR A 251 -24.46 14.91 -6.71
CA TYR A 251 -23.77 15.46 -7.89
C TYR A 251 -22.33 15.78 -7.53
N ILE A 252 -21.40 14.97 -8.03
CA ILE A 252 -19.97 15.05 -7.74
C ILE A 252 -19.27 15.76 -8.90
N MET A 253 -18.78 16.96 -8.62
CA MET A 253 -17.91 17.71 -9.54
C MET A 253 -16.46 17.26 -9.41
N LEU A 254 -16.01 17.01 -8.18
CA LEU A 254 -14.68 16.49 -7.87
C LEU A 254 -14.73 15.77 -6.52
N PHE A 255 -14.24 14.53 -6.49
CA PHE A 255 -13.80 13.84 -5.29
C PHE A 255 -12.42 13.28 -5.58
N ASP A 256 -11.40 13.81 -4.91
CA ASP A 256 -10.00 13.43 -5.14
C ASP A 256 -9.40 13.08 -3.79
N LYS A 257 -8.89 11.85 -3.67
CA LYS A 257 -8.28 11.35 -2.46
C LYS A 257 -7.05 10.52 -2.77
N ASN A 258 -5.96 10.87 -2.10
CA ASN A 258 -4.69 10.17 -2.15
C ASN A 258 -4.38 9.61 -0.76
N MET A 259 -4.12 8.30 -0.70
CA MET A 259 -3.75 7.59 0.51
C MET A 259 -2.42 6.90 0.25
N ASN A 260 -1.45 7.13 1.13
CA ASN A 260 -0.09 6.60 0.98
C ASN A 260 0.49 6.25 2.35
N TRP A 261 1.05 5.05 2.45
CA TRP A 261 1.80 4.58 3.60
C TRP A 261 3.19 4.14 3.14
N VAL A 262 4.20 4.57 3.90
CA VAL A 262 5.60 4.26 3.62
C VAL A 262 6.25 3.78 4.92
N SER A 263 6.92 2.65 4.84
CA SER A 263 7.73 2.11 5.91
C SER A 263 9.12 1.80 5.39
N GLY A 264 10.14 2.44 5.96
CA GLY A 264 11.52 2.13 5.62
C GLY A 264 12.53 2.56 6.68
N VAL A 265 13.75 2.06 6.52
CA VAL A 265 14.85 2.37 7.41
C VAL A 265 15.37 3.79 7.18
N LYS A 266 15.63 4.50 8.27
CA LYS A 266 16.27 5.81 8.19
C LYS A 266 17.68 5.67 7.62
N ARG A 267 17.91 6.30 6.46
CA ARG A 267 19.26 6.56 5.94
C ARG A 267 19.81 7.78 6.70
N ALA A 268 21.06 7.68 7.16
CA ALA A 268 21.72 8.62 8.08
C ALA A 268 21.31 10.10 7.95
#